data_AF-A0A243RJN5-F1
#
_entry.id   AF-A0A243RJN5-F1
#
_cell.length_a   1.000
_cell.length_b   1.000
_cell.length_c   1.000
_cell.angle_alpha   90.00
_cell.angle_beta   90.00
_cell.angle_gamma   90.00
#
_symmetry.space_group_name_H-M   'P 1'
#
loop_
_entity.id
_entity.type
_entity.pdbx_description
1 polymer ?
#
loop_
_entity_poly.entity_id
_entity_poly.type
_entity_poly.pdbx_seq_one_letter_code
_entity_poly.pdbx_strand_id
1 'polypeptide(L)'
;MFVHSDRLPTGPAIPRGLSTPRPWGISRMAPYPTMAPAYARAELDPATQTAVFYDTADQVMEMGKHNTSTGTSPSTGTSPDGGNQGATDTDTSADSDQ
;
A
#
# COMPACT_ATOMS: atom_id res chain seq x y z
N MET A 1 15.80 16.91 -11.05
CA MET A 1 15.05 17.68 -12.07
C MET A 1 14.56 16.68 -13.11
N PHE A 2 13.26 16.38 -13.18
CA PHE A 2 12.73 15.31 -14.03
C PHE A 2 12.52 15.82 -15.46
N VAL A 3 13.34 15.30 -16.39
CA VAL A 3 13.51 15.76 -17.79
C VAL A 3 12.29 15.46 -18.69
N HIS A 4 11.22 14.87 -18.17
CA HIS A 4 10.11 14.34 -18.97
C HIS A 4 8.70 14.63 -18.40
N SER A 5 8.59 15.59 -17.48
CA SER A 5 7.33 15.92 -16.78
C SER A 5 6.26 16.54 -17.70
N ASP A 6 6.70 17.01 -18.85
CA ASP A 6 6.01 17.80 -19.86
C ASP A 6 5.35 16.94 -20.97
N ARG A 7 5.45 15.61 -20.88
CA ARG A 7 4.83 14.67 -21.84
C ARG A 7 3.45 14.15 -21.44
N LEU A 8 2.79 14.78 -20.48
CA LEU A 8 1.38 14.47 -20.25
C LEU A 8 0.55 15.21 -21.31
N PRO A 9 -0.28 14.51 -22.10
CA PRO A 9 -1.15 15.19 -23.07
C PRO A 9 -2.12 16.08 -22.29
N THR A 10 -1.92 17.40 -22.36
CA THR A 10 -2.74 18.42 -21.69
C THR A 10 -3.93 18.90 -22.54
N GLY A 11 -4.12 18.33 -23.73
CA GLY A 11 -5.21 18.67 -24.64
C GLY A 11 -6.40 17.71 -24.55
N PRO A 12 -7.62 18.16 -24.90
CA PRO A 12 -8.74 17.25 -25.09
C PRO A 12 -8.38 16.24 -26.18
N ALA A 13 -8.67 14.96 -25.93
CA ALA A 13 -8.46 13.90 -26.92
C ALA A 13 -9.32 14.19 -28.17
N ILE A 14 -8.72 14.73 -29.23
CA ILE A 14 -9.40 14.89 -30.51
C ILE A 14 -9.66 13.48 -31.05
N PRO A 15 -10.91 13.07 -31.32
CA PRO A 15 -11.19 11.73 -31.82
C PRO A 15 -10.59 11.56 -33.23
N ARG A 16 -9.40 10.98 -33.33
CA ARG A 16 -8.73 10.70 -34.62
C ARG A 16 -9.25 9.42 -35.30
N GLY A 17 -10.49 9.01 -35.01
CA GLY A 17 -11.06 7.73 -35.47
C GLY A 17 -10.39 6.48 -34.90
N LEU A 18 -9.41 6.63 -34.00
CA LEU A 18 -8.71 5.53 -33.35
C LEU A 18 -9.46 5.14 -32.06
N SER A 19 -10.03 3.95 -32.03
CA SER A 19 -10.60 3.37 -30.82
C SER A 19 -9.47 2.97 -29.87
N THR A 20 -9.38 3.57 -28.68
CA THR A 20 -8.47 3.09 -27.64
C THR A 20 -8.98 1.73 -27.16
N PRO A 21 -8.19 0.64 -27.29
CA PRO A 21 -8.61 -0.65 -26.77
C PRO A 21 -8.75 -0.55 -25.25
N ARG A 22 -9.76 -1.23 -24.70
CA ARG A 22 -9.96 -1.28 -23.24
C ARG A 22 -8.68 -1.79 -22.59
N PRO A 23 -8.11 -1.07 -21.60
CA PRO A 23 -6.94 -1.55 -20.87
C PRO A 23 -7.21 -2.93 -20.29
N TRP A 24 -6.30 -3.89 -20.55
CA TRP A 24 -6.46 -5.29 -20.15
C TRP A 24 -6.67 -5.47 -18.63
N GLY A 25 -6.13 -4.54 -17.83
CA GLY A 25 -6.26 -4.55 -16.37
C GLY A 25 -7.69 -4.34 -15.87
N ILE A 26 -8.56 -3.67 -16.65
CA ILE A 26 -9.94 -3.42 -16.22
C ILE A 26 -10.72 -4.73 -16.10
N SER A 27 -10.47 -5.70 -16.97
CA SER A 27 -11.12 -7.02 -16.89
C SER A 27 -10.68 -7.84 -15.68
N ARG A 28 -9.65 -7.39 -14.95
CA ARG A 28 -9.13 -8.02 -13.73
C ARG A 28 -9.45 -7.23 -12.47
N MET A 29 -10.09 -6.07 -12.59
CA MET A 29 -10.55 -5.32 -11.43
C MET A 29 -11.72 -6.06 -10.79
N ALA A 30 -11.56 -6.45 -9.53
CA ALA A 30 -12.65 -6.88 -8.68
C ALA A 30 -12.99 -5.74 -7.71
N PRO A 31 -14.23 -5.65 -7.21
CA PRO A 31 -14.55 -4.80 -6.08
C PRO A 31 -13.56 -5.07 -4.94
N TYR A 32 -13.08 -4.00 -4.32
CA TYR A 32 -12.28 -4.15 -3.11
C TYR A 32 -13.13 -4.88 -2.06
N PRO A 33 -12.63 -5.94 -1.41
CA PRO A 33 -13.39 -6.64 -0.39
C PRO A 33 -13.83 -5.64 0.66
N THR A 34 -15.14 -5.50 0.85
CA THR A 34 -15.68 -4.70 1.95
C THR A 34 -15.47 -5.48 3.23
N MET A 35 -14.25 -5.39 3.79
CA MET A 35 -13.98 -5.83 5.15
C MET A 35 -14.46 -4.70 6.05
N ALA A 36 -15.72 -4.74 6.46
CA ALA A 36 -16.14 -3.92 7.59
C ALA A 36 -15.39 -4.43 8.83
N PRO A 37 -14.79 -3.55 9.64
CA PRO A 37 -14.23 -3.98 10.91
C PRO A 37 -15.32 -4.63 11.77
N ALA A 38 -14.96 -5.65 12.54
CA ALA A 38 -15.92 -6.33 13.42
C ALA A 38 -16.40 -5.43 14.59
N TYR A 39 -15.70 -4.31 14.86
CA TYR A 39 -16.06 -3.38 15.93
C TYR A 39 -17.05 -2.31 15.45
N ALA A 40 -17.93 -1.87 16.34
CA ALA A 40 -18.91 -0.81 16.09
C ALA A 40 -18.33 0.59 16.36
N ARG A 41 -17.48 0.71 17.40
CA ARG A 41 -16.76 1.95 17.71
C ARG A 41 -15.39 1.66 18.34
N ALA A 42 -14.50 2.63 18.23
CA ALA A 42 -13.20 2.63 18.90
C ALA A 42 -13.04 3.95 19.65
N GLU A 43 -12.54 3.89 20.87
CA GLU A 43 -12.18 5.05 21.70
C GLU A 43 -10.73 4.99 22.14
N LEU A 44 -10.15 6.15 22.45
CA LEU A 44 -8.82 6.23 23.02
C LEU A 44 -8.93 6.24 24.55
N ASP A 45 -8.29 5.29 25.22
CA ASP A 45 -8.11 5.34 26.67
C ASP A 45 -7.13 6.48 27.01
N PRO A 46 -7.55 7.51 27.77
CA PRO A 46 -6.70 8.65 28.08
C PRO A 46 -5.49 8.28 28.97
N ALA A 47 -5.59 7.22 29.79
CA ALA A 47 -4.53 6.82 30.70
C ALA A 47 -3.42 6.05 29.99
N THR A 48 -3.78 5.11 29.12
CA THR A 48 -2.84 4.23 28.42
C THR A 48 -2.49 4.70 27.02
N GLN A 49 -3.27 5.62 26.45
CA GLN A 49 -3.19 6.05 25.06
C GLN A 49 -3.35 4.87 24.07
N THR A 50 -4.14 3.86 24.44
CA THR A 50 -4.47 2.70 23.60
C THR A 50 -5.91 2.74 23.11
N ALA A 51 -6.18 2.16 21.94
CA ALA A 51 -7.54 2.02 21.45
C ALA A 51 -8.31 0.93 22.22
N VAL A 52 -9.54 1.23 22.60
CA VAL A 52 -10.52 0.31 23.18
C VAL A 52 -11.66 0.14 22.17
N PHE A 53 -11.92 -1.11 21.78
CA PHE A 53 -12.91 -1.44 20.76
C PHE A 53 -14.18 -1.98 21.40
N TYR A 54 -15.32 -1.63 20.83
CA TYR A 54 -16.64 -2.04 21.32
C TYR A 54 -17.44 -2.71 20.21
N ASP A 55 -18.20 -3.73 20.59
CA ASP A 55 -19.17 -4.37 19.71
C ASP A 55 -20.48 -3.55 19.61
N THR A 56 -21.44 -4.09 18.86
CA THR A 56 -22.76 -3.45 18.69
C THR A 56 -23.64 -3.46 19.95
N ALA A 57 -23.25 -4.21 20.99
CA ALA A 57 -23.88 -4.27 22.30
C ALA A 57 -23.09 -3.47 23.37
N ASP A 58 -22.19 -2.58 22.93
CA ASP A 58 -21.31 -1.77 23.78
C ASP A 58 -20.41 -2.58 24.72
N GLN A 59 -20.12 -3.84 24.40
CA GLN A 59 -19.15 -4.65 25.15
C GLN A 59 -17.75 -4.44 24.61
N VAL A 60 -16.77 -4.35 25.52
CA VAL A 60 -15.35 -4.28 25.15
C VAL A 60 -14.96 -5.58 24.45
N MET A 61 -14.35 -5.45 23.28
CA MET A 61 -13.89 -6.57 22.46
C MET A 61 -12.37 -6.51 22.29
N GLU A 62 -11.73 -7.67 22.43
CA GLU A 62 -10.33 -7.86 22.04
C GLU A 62 -10.21 -7.94 20.52
N MET A 63 -9.42 -7.05 19.93
CA MET A 63 -9.12 -7.11 18.51
C MET A 63 -8.03 -8.16 18.28
N GLY A 64 -8.27 -9.10 17.37
CA GLY A 64 -7.36 -10.22 17.11
C GLY A 64 -5.91 -9.77 16.91
N LYS A 65 -4.94 -10.60 17.32
CA LYS A 65 -3.51 -10.29 17.22
C LYS A 65 -3.18 -9.81 15.81
N HIS A 66 -2.73 -8.57 15.69
CA HIS A 66 -2.12 -8.07 14.47
C HIS A 66 -0.73 -8.71 14.36
N ASN A 67 -0.47 -9.41 13.25
CA ASN A 67 0.89 -9.80 12.92
C ASN A 67 1.70 -8.55 12.62
N THR A 68 2.71 -8.29 13.44
CA THR A 68 3.78 -7.37 13.08
C THR A 68 4.71 -8.12 12.15
N SER A 69 4.79 -7.71 10.89
CA SER A 69 5.87 -8.18 10.03
C SER A 69 7.09 -7.30 10.25
N THR A 70 8.23 -7.92 10.52
CA THR A 70 9.51 -7.23 10.57
C THR A 70 10.08 -7.17 9.15
N GLY A 71 10.10 -5.98 8.56
CA GLY A 71 10.68 -5.75 7.23
C GLY A 71 12.15 -5.34 7.34
N THR A 72 13.06 -6.16 6.82
CA THR A 72 14.47 -5.77 6.63
C THR A 72 14.67 -5.30 5.18
N SER A 73 15.07 -4.04 5.02
CA SER A 73 15.52 -3.51 3.73
C SER A 73 17.05 -3.36 3.74
N PRO A 74 17.80 -4.06 2.87
CA PRO A 74 19.24 -3.81 2.74
C PRO A 74 19.50 -2.39 2.18
N SER A 75 20.64 -1.80 2.54
CA SER A 75 20.96 -0.42 2.13
C SER A 75 21.20 -0.33 0.63
N THR A 76 20.55 0.62 -0.05
CA THR A 76 20.86 0.94 -1.45
C THR A 76 22.16 1.76 -1.53
N GLY A 77 23.25 1.15 -1.97
CA GLY A 77 24.50 1.87 -2.27
C GLY A 77 24.51 2.40 -3.71
N THR A 78 24.68 3.71 -3.90
CA THR A 78 24.94 4.31 -5.23
C THR A 78 26.38 4.80 -5.31
N SER A 79 27.21 4.22 -6.19
CA SER A 79 28.57 4.71 -6.45
C SER A 79 28.52 5.85 -7.49
N PRO A 80 29.22 6.98 -7.28
CA PRO A 80 29.24 8.14 -8.20
C PRO A 80 29.74 7.83 -9.62
N ASP A 81 30.49 6.75 -9.76
CA ASP A 81 31.37 6.39 -10.86
C ASP A 81 30.95 5.09 -11.57
N GLY A 82 29.78 4.55 -11.22
CA GLY A 82 29.19 3.39 -11.89
C GLY A 82 30.04 2.11 -11.81
N GLY A 83 31.05 2.10 -10.95
CA GLY A 83 31.84 0.91 -10.64
C GLY A 83 30.94 -0.13 -10.03
N ASN A 84 30.72 -1.22 -10.79
CA ASN A 84 29.91 -2.37 -10.44
C ASN A 84 30.27 -2.93 -9.06
N GLN A 85 29.59 -2.46 -8.02
CA GLN A 85 29.53 -3.08 -6.72
C GLN A 85 28.11 -3.61 -6.59
N GLY A 86 27.99 -4.92 -6.77
CA GLY A 86 26.75 -5.70 -6.90
C GLY A 86 25.47 -5.01 -6.45
N ALA A 87 24.59 -4.72 -7.40
CA ALA A 87 23.18 -4.51 -7.10
C ALA A 87 22.62 -5.83 -6.55
N THR A 88 22.72 -6.02 -5.25
CA THR A 88 21.99 -7.06 -4.52
C THR A 88 20.70 -6.45 -4.03
N ASP A 89 19.74 -6.25 -4.94
CA ASP A 89 18.33 -6.23 -4.58
C ASP A 89 17.77 -7.63 -4.91
N THR A 90 18.03 -8.56 -4.01
CA THR A 90 17.44 -9.91 -4.07
C THR A 90 16.84 -10.18 -2.71
N ASP A 91 15.63 -9.68 -2.53
CA ASP A 91 14.63 -10.14 -1.56
C ASP A 91 14.46 -9.18 -0.39
N THR A 92 13.41 -8.34 -0.50
CA THR A 92 12.72 -7.83 0.68
C THR A 92 12.01 -9.03 1.32
N SER A 93 12.57 -9.54 2.41
CA SER A 93 11.91 -10.57 3.21
C SER A 93 11.08 -9.92 4.30
N ALA A 94 9.85 -10.39 4.42
CA ALA A 94 8.91 -10.01 5.46
C ALA A 94 8.67 -11.26 6.30
N ASP A 95 9.45 -11.45 7.36
CA ASP A 95 9.20 -12.55 8.29
C ASP A 95 7.96 -12.21 9.13
N SER A 96 7.10 -13.20 9.28
CA SER A 96 5.92 -13.13 10.14
C SER A 96 6.28 -13.73 11.48
N ASP A 97 6.51 -12.89 12.48
CA ASP A 97 6.71 -13.36 13.84
C ASP A 97 5.35 -13.87 14.37
N GLN A 98 5.21 -15.19 14.54
CA GLN A 98 4.08 -15.85 15.20
C GLN A 98 4.42 -16.18 16.65
#